data_AF-A0A4Q6ICU1-F1
#
_entry.id   AF-A0A4Q6ICU1-F1
#
_cell.length_a   1.000
_cell.length_b   1.000
_cell.length_c   1.000
_cell.angle_alpha   90.00
_cell.angle_beta   90.00
_cell.angle_gamma   90.00
#
_symmetry.space_group_name_H-M   'P 1'
#
loop_
_entity.id
_entity.type
_entity.pdbx_description
1 polymer ?
#
loop_
_entity_poly.entity_id
_entity_poly.type
_entity_poly.pdbx_seq_one_letter_code
_entity_poly.pdbx_strand_id
1 'polypeptide(L)'
;MTSSRFRGRPRQAGPPTGARLAQAVLGGAIAVMWLCLLVPATDTGARGGPGPGAVAQEGDGTYTADLVLPLIAAVTAVALAAYGYVRRTRRTRTRTTPGGALPGPPPQPTLDRFDRQSRAALVEADDCVRTSREELAFAGTRCDAADAEPFGRALREAEAELSAAFRMRQRYDDGVPGEESARRQVLAGIVGRCAEAGRRLDTEAAGFDVLRGLELGIGAALEVAEARFRELAGRTGTTEAILGDLAERYPPGATASVVGSVEQAKDRLVFATVRLNQSRQQADLGNADLAAAHLRAAEGAITQAAVFVDGVDRLAQELTRAAGLVPGALTGAEAELAGVREWLRGERGAGGGPDVPLGEVRARLARADIVLAAVREELTAGPYDPLDALRRIAQAVTPLAAGRAGVIPAAALLVARSSTGAAADFVSTHRGAVGAAARTRLATAEALLADDDHLAADARAGEARHLAEQDVRAHGTPYAGSGAHAIGVGGAVLGGILLGGDPDGGPPASFGGPRTRARRRPNPP
;
A
#
# COMPACT_ATOMS: atom_id res chain seq x y z
N MET A 1 7.20 43.04 61.43
CA MET A 1 8.59 43.55 61.42
C MET A 1 9.17 43.19 60.06
N THR A 2 9.11 44.13 59.11
CA THR A 2 10.26 44.83 58.49
C THR A 2 11.06 43.93 57.54
N SER A 3 10.92 44.03 56.21
CA SER A 3 11.37 45.09 55.27
C SER A 3 12.70 44.73 54.60
N SER A 4 12.68 44.45 53.28
CA SER A 4 13.58 45.16 52.33
C SER A 4 13.18 44.89 50.87
N ARG A 5 12.93 46.00 50.16
CA ARG A 5 12.67 46.17 48.73
C ARG A 5 13.99 46.31 47.95
N PHE A 6 14.06 45.94 46.67
CA PHE A 6 14.05 46.88 45.51
C PHE A 6 14.51 46.28 44.16
N ARG A 7 13.61 46.44 43.16
CA ARG A 7 13.73 46.76 41.71
C ARG A 7 14.63 45.99 40.73
N GLY A 8 14.01 45.64 39.58
CA GLY A 8 14.72 45.49 38.30
C GLY A 8 13.97 45.01 37.03
N ARG A 9 12.79 45.59 36.69
CA ARG A 9 12.08 45.62 35.37
C ARG A 9 11.74 44.33 34.55
N PRO A 10 10.53 44.28 33.93
CA PRO A 10 10.03 43.13 33.15
C PRO A 10 10.17 43.31 31.62
N ARG A 11 10.21 42.20 30.86
CA ARG A 11 9.95 42.18 29.40
C ARG A 11 8.69 41.38 29.07
N GLN A 12 7.62 42.15 28.88
CA GLN A 12 6.53 42.06 27.89
C GLN A 12 6.01 40.68 27.45
N ALA A 13 4.81 40.38 27.93
CA ALA A 13 3.82 39.52 27.30
C ALA A 13 3.28 40.18 26.00
N GLY A 14 3.24 39.42 24.92
CA GLY A 14 2.62 39.83 23.67
C GLY A 14 1.08 39.77 23.75
N PRO A 15 0.35 40.78 23.26
CA PRO A 15 -1.11 40.76 23.20
C PRO A 15 -1.65 39.95 22.00
N PRO A 16 -2.90 39.48 22.08
CA PRO A 16 -3.49 38.50 21.17
C PRO A 16 -3.80 39.04 19.76
N THR A 17 -3.65 38.17 18.78
CA THR A 17 -3.75 38.38 17.32
C THR A 17 -5.15 38.73 16.80
N GLY A 18 -6.14 38.97 17.67
CA GLY A 18 -7.53 39.25 17.29
C GLY A 18 -7.86 40.73 16.99
N ALA A 19 -7.04 41.69 17.43
CA ALA A 19 -7.40 43.11 17.35
C ALA A 19 -7.05 43.80 16.02
N ARG A 20 -6.15 43.23 15.20
CA ARG A 20 -5.67 43.87 13.95
C ARG A 20 -6.58 43.65 12.73
N LEU A 21 -7.52 42.72 12.79
CA LEU A 21 -8.51 42.50 11.73
C LEU A 21 -9.72 43.41 11.87
N ALA A 22 -10.12 43.79 13.10
CA ALA A 22 -11.22 44.71 13.34
C ALA A 22 -10.88 46.17 12.93
N GLN A 23 -9.63 46.61 13.13
CA GLN A 23 -9.20 47.97 12.75
C GLN A 23 -9.00 48.17 11.23
N ALA A 24 -8.75 47.10 10.47
CA ALA A 24 -8.64 47.18 9.02
C ALA A 24 -10.01 47.30 8.32
N VAL A 25 -11.06 46.68 8.89
CA VAL A 25 -12.43 46.79 8.38
C VAL A 25 -13.05 48.16 8.72
N LEU A 26 -12.74 48.70 9.91
CA LEU A 26 -13.20 50.04 10.31
C LEU A 26 -12.61 51.17 9.45
N GLY A 27 -11.33 51.04 9.04
CA GLY A 27 -10.67 52.02 8.16
C GLY A 27 -11.23 52.04 6.73
N GLY A 28 -11.70 50.90 6.22
CA GLY A 28 -12.33 50.80 4.91
C GLY A 28 -13.70 51.49 4.85
N ALA A 29 -14.52 51.34 5.89
CA ALA A 29 -15.84 51.97 5.96
C ALA A 29 -15.76 53.50 6.08
N ILE A 30 -14.77 54.03 6.81
CA ILE A 30 -14.54 55.48 6.94
C ILE A 30 -14.07 56.09 5.62
N ALA A 31 -13.24 55.38 4.84
CA ALA A 31 -12.78 55.86 3.53
C ALA A 31 -13.91 55.91 2.48
N VAL A 32 -14.86 54.96 2.51
CA VAL A 32 -16.03 54.96 1.62
C VAL A 32 -17.04 56.04 2.02
N MET A 33 -17.27 56.23 3.32
CA MET A 33 -18.12 57.30 3.84
C MET A 33 -17.55 58.70 3.53
N TRP A 34 -16.23 58.89 3.58
CA TRP A 34 -15.57 60.15 3.20
C TRP A 34 -15.64 60.42 1.69
N LEU A 35 -15.68 59.38 0.85
CA LEU A 35 -15.81 59.51 -0.60
C LEU A 35 -17.25 59.83 -1.05
N CYS A 36 -18.27 59.39 -0.30
CA CYS A 36 -19.67 59.76 -0.56
C CYS A 36 -20.06 61.17 -0.09
N LEU A 37 -19.24 61.79 0.76
CA LEU A 37 -19.50 63.13 1.34
C LEU A 37 -18.92 64.30 0.53
N LEU A 38 -18.26 64.05 -0.61
CA LEU A 38 -17.55 65.08 -1.38
C LEU A 38 -18.03 65.25 -2.83
N VAL A 39 -19.35 65.36 -3.03
CA VAL A 39 -19.91 65.93 -4.27
C VAL A 39 -20.93 67.03 -3.89
N PRO A 40 -20.70 68.29 -4.32
CA PRO A 40 -21.51 69.43 -3.90
C PRO A 40 -22.79 69.57 -4.74
N ALA A 41 -23.91 69.80 -4.07
CA ALA A 41 -25.13 70.32 -4.68
C ALA A 41 -25.07 71.85 -4.67
N THR A 42 -25.16 72.48 -5.84
CA THR A 42 -25.37 73.92 -5.97
C THR A 42 -26.86 74.23 -5.95
N ASP A 43 -27.26 74.97 -4.93
CA ASP A 43 -28.59 75.52 -4.67
C ASP A 43 -29.02 76.59 -5.67
N THR A 44 -30.29 76.59 -6.08
CA THR A 44 -31.07 77.80 -6.38
C THR A 44 -32.57 77.60 -6.12
N GLY A 45 -33.07 78.21 -5.05
CA GLY A 45 -34.20 79.16 -5.13
C GLY A 45 -35.67 78.66 -5.18
N ALA A 46 -36.21 78.32 -4.01
CA ALA A 46 -37.38 78.94 -3.35
C ALA A 46 -38.75 79.21 -4.07
N ARG A 47 -39.80 78.68 -3.39
CA ARG A 47 -41.15 79.24 -3.03
C ARG A 47 -42.41 78.94 -3.89
N GLY A 48 -43.41 78.35 -3.22
CA GLY A 48 -44.85 78.74 -3.27
C GLY A 48 -45.83 77.78 -3.96
N GLY A 49 -46.83 77.24 -3.24
CA GLY A 49 -48.07 76.67 -3.82
C GLY A 49 -49.17 77.74 -3.98
N PRO A 50 -50.48 77.45 -4.21
CA PRO A 50 -51.18 76.19 -4.55
C PRO A 50 -52.24 76.27 -5.72
N GLY A 51 -52.59 75.12 -6.35
CA GLY A 51 -53.87 74.75 -7.07
C GLY A 51 -54.49 75.63 -8.19
N PRO A 52 -55.61 75.22 -8.85
CA PRO A 52 -55.87 73.99 -9.62
C PRO A 52 -56.38 74.26 -11.08
N GLY A 53 -56.40 73.22 -11.93
CA GLY A 53 -57.35 73.08 -13.06
C GLY A 53 -56.84 73.40 -14.48
N ALA A 54 -56.79 72.38 -15.34
CA ALA A 54 -57.38 72.35 -16.69
C ALA A 54 -56.94 71.09 -17.45
N VAL A 55 -57.90 70.51 -18.16
CA VAL A 55 -57.88 69.25 -18.91
C VAL A 55 -57.34 69.44 -20.34
N ALA A 56 -56.55 68.47 -20.82
CA ALA A 56 -56.69 67.75 -22.09
C ALA A 56 -55.36 67.51 -22.85
N GLN A 57 -55.00 66.22 -22.88
CA GLN A 57 -54.69 65.41 -24.06
C GLN A 57 -53.35 65.53 -24.81
N GLU A 58 -52.73 64.33 -24.90
CA GLU A 58 -51.80 63.76 -25.90
C GLU A 58 -50.38 64.33 -26.12
N GLY A 59 -49.41 63.43 -25.92
CA GLY A 59 -48.31 63.26 -26.87
C GLY A 59 -46.90 63.60 -26.39
N ASP A 60 -46.21 62.54 -25.95
CA ASP A 60 -44.76 62.29 -26.12
C ASP A 60 -43.75 63.06 -25.23
N GLY A 61 -42.82 62.31 -24.61
CA GLY A 61 -41.88 62.84 -23.63
C GLY A 61 -41.02 61.82 -22.88
N THR A 62 -40.19 61.09 -23.63
CA THR A 62 -38.82 60.63 -23.32
C THR A 62 -38.36 60.62 -21.85
N TYR A 63 -38.21 59.41 -21.29
CA TYR A 63 -37.50 59.14 -20.04
C TYR A 63 -35.98 59.11 -20.25
N THR A 64 -35.24 60.03 -19.64
CA THR A 64 -33.77 60.00 -19.49
C THR A 64 -33.40 59.65 -18.05
N ALA A 65 -33.43 58.36 -17.71
CA ALA A 65 -33.01 57.89 -16.39
C ALA A 65 -32.32 56.51 -16.40
N ASP A 66 -31.70 56.10 -17.52
CA ASP A 66 -31.21 54.71 -17.67
C ASP A 66 -29.72 54.56 -18.07
N LEU A 67 -28.87 55.55 -17.79
CA LEU A 67 -27.43 55.49 -18.13
C LEU A 67 -26.46 55.71 -16.97
N VAL A 68 -26.95 55.96 -15.74
CA VAL A 68 -26.07 56.22 -14.59
C VAL A 68 -25.55 54.93 -13.93
N LEU A 69 -26.36 53.86 -13.94
CA LEU A 69 -26.00 52.57 -13.34
C LEU A 69 -24.86 51.80 -14.07
N PRO A 70 -24.82 51.71 -15.42
CA PRO A 70 -23.76 50.95 -16.10
C PRO A 70 -22.38 51.64 -16.02
N LEU A 71 -22.33 52.97 -15.89
CA LEU A 71 -21.07 53.72 -15.81
C LEU A 71 -20.33 53.47 -14.48
N ILE A 72 -21.06 53.39 -13.36
CA ILE A 72 -20.48 53.15 -12.04
C ILE A 72 -19.93 51.72 -11.93
N ALA A 73 -20.62 50.74 -12.52
CA ALA A 73 -20.15 49.35 -12.60
C ALA A 73 -18.87 49.21 -13.44
N ALA A 74 -18.77 49.94 -14.55
CA ALA A 74 -17.57 49.94 -15.39
C ALA A 74 -16.35 50.56 -14.67
N VAL A 75 -16.54 51.68 -13.96
CA VAL A 75 -15.44 52.36 -13.24
C VAL A 75 -14.93 51.52 -12.07
N THR A 76 -15.82 50.86 -11.33
CA THR A 76 -15.44 49.99 -10.20
C THR A 76 -14.71 48.73 -10.66
N ALA A 77 -15.13 48.11 -11.78
CA ALA A 77 -14.43 46.98 -12.37
C ALA A 77 -13.01 47.35 -12.84
N VAL A 78 -12.84 48.52 -13.48
CA VAL A 78 -11.54 49.02 -13.92
C VAL A 78 -10.62 49.35 -12.74
N ALA A 79 -11.15 49.95 -11.67
CA ALA A 79 -10.38 50.25 -10.47
C ALA A 79 -9.90 48.97 -9.74
N LEU A 80 -10.74 47.94 -9.64
CA LEU A 80 -10.38 46.65 -9.03
C LEU A 80 -9.38 45.87 -9.90
N ALA A 81 -9.54 45.90 -11.21
CA ALA A 81 -8.59 45.30 -12.15
C ALA A 81 -7.22 46.01 -12.12
N ALA A 82 -7.21 47.36 -12.08
CA ALA A 82 -5.98 48.14 -11.94
C ALA A 82 -5.29 47.89 -10.59
N TYR A 83 -6.05 47.81 -9.49
CA TYR A 83 -5.50 47.51 -8.18
C TYR A 83 -4.92 46.09 -8.09
N GLY A 84 -5.62 45.08 -8.65
CA GLY A 84 -5.13 43.71 -8.77
C GLY A 84 -3.87 43.60 -9.64
N TYR A 85 -3.83 44.33 -10.75
CA TYR A 85 -2.68 44.40 -11.65
C TYR A 85 -1.47 45.09 -10.97
N VAL A 86 -1.67 46.19 -10.25
CA VAL A 86 -0.60 46.88 -9.52
C VAL A 86 -0.10 46.05 -8.34
N ARG A 87 -0.99 45.36 -7.60
CA ARG A 87 -0.59 44.48 -6.49
C ARG A 87 0.17 43.24 -6.98
N ARG A 88 -0.21 42.67 -8.13
CA ARG A 88 0.49 41.56 -8.77
C ARG A 88 1.85 42.00 -9.30
N THR A 89 1.92 43.17 -9.95
CA THR A 89 3.18 43.69 -10.52
C THR A 89 4.16 44.22 -9.48
N ARG A 90 3.70 44.68 -8.31
CA ARG A 90 4.59 45.07 -7.19
C ARG A 90 5.19 43.86 -6.45
N ARG A 91 4.53 42.70 -6.41
CA ARG A 91 5.13 41.45 -5.89
C ARG A 91 6.14 40.81 -6.85
N THR A 92 6.14 41.21 -8.12
CA THR A 92 7.06 40.68 -9.15
C THR A 92 8.19 41.65 -9.53
N ARG A 93 8.29 42.83 -8.89
CA ARG A 93 9.27 43.89 -9.22
C ARG A 93 10.36 44.13 -8.18
N THR A 94 10.51 43.26 -7.18
CA THR A 94 11.72 43.17 -6.33
C THR A 94 12.62 41.97 -6.70
N ARG A 95 12.61 41.58 -7.97
CA ARG A 95 13.71 40.82 -8.58
C ARG A 95 14.14 41.56 -9.85
N THR A 96 15.25 42.26 -9.75
CA THR A 96 15.95 42.86 -10.89
C THR A 96 16.57 41.73 -11.72
N THR A 97 16.15 41.60 -12.98
CA THR A 97 16.64 40.65 -13.99
C THR A 97 18.04 41.01 -14.48
N PRO A 98 18.78 40.08 -15.11
CA PRO A 98 18.93 40.24 -16.56
C PRO A 98 18.82 38.93 -17.36
N GLY A 99 17.96 38.96 -18.40
CA GLY A 99 17.98 38.08 -19.58
C GLY A 99 17.34 36.69 -19.48
N GLY A 100 16.33 36.40 -20.30
CA GLY A 100 16.02 35.02 -20.72
C GLY A 100 14.55 34.65 -20.88
N ALA A 101 14.16 34.46 -22.15
CA ALA A 101 13.11 33.57 -22.69
C ALA A 101 11.64 33.71 -22.20
N LEU A 102 10.72 33.69 -23.17
CA LEU A 102 9.30 33.35 -22.97
C LEU A 102 9.19 32.07 -22.11
N PRO A 103 8.23 31.97 -21.18
CA PRO A 103 8.02 30.73 -20.44
C PRO A 103 7.72 29.63 -21.45
N GLY A 104 8.65 28.69 -21.62
CA GLY A 104 8.41 27.47 -22.37
C GLY A 104 7.23 26.70 -21.76
N PRO A 105 6.62 25.76 -22.51
CA PRO A 105 5.64 24.85 -21.95
C PRO A 105 6.17 24.23 -20.65
N PRO A 106 5.31 23.95 -19.66
CA PRO A 106 5.75 23.38 -18.38
C PRO A 106 6.64 22.16 -18.66
N PRO A 107 7.75 22.00 -17.91
CA PRO A 107 8.70 20.92 -18.17
C PRO A 107 7.92 19.60 -18.20
N GLN A 108 8.11 18.83 -19.27
CA GLN A 108 7.44 17.54 -19.38
C GLN A 108 7.78 16.70 -18.14
N PRO A 109 6.79 15.98 -17.57
CA PRO A 109 7.06 15.14 -16.40
C PRO A 109 8.25 14.23 -16.68
N THR A 110 9.23 14.27 -15.78
CA THR A 110 10.46 13.48 -15.88
C THR A 110 10.12 11.99 -15.78
N LEU A 111 10.95 11.13 -16.39
CA LEU A 111 10.82 9.67 -16.27
C LEU A 111 10.72 9.21 -14.81
N ASP A 112 11.49 9.85 -13.94
CA ASP A 112 11.48 9.64 -12.49
C ASP A 112 10.09 9.87 -11.85
N ARG A 113 9.33 10.88 -12.33
CA ARG A 113 7.94 11.07 -11.88
C ARG A 113 7.03 9.93 -12.34
N PHE A 114 7.16 9.48 -13.59
CA PHE A 114 6.41 8.33 -14.09
C PHE A 114 6.78 7.03 -13.36
N ASP A 115 8.06 6.85 -13.01
CA ASP A 115 8.51 5.67 -12.27
C ASP A 115 7.88 5.65 -10.89
N ARG A 116 7.98 6.75 -10.11
CA ARG A 116 7.29 6.87 -8.82
C ARG A 116 5.79 6.61 -8.92
N GLN A 117 5.13 7.17 -9.94
CA GLN A 117 3.70 6.95 -10.16
C GLN A 117 3.38 5.47 -10.42
N SER A 118 4.19 4.80 -11.24
CA SER A 118 4.01 3.37 -11.51
C SER A 118 4.21 2.51 -10.26
N ARG A 119 5.20 2.84 -9.41
CA ARG A 119 5.44 2.13 -8.13
C ARG A 119 4.24 2.29 -7.19
N ALA A 120 3.74 3.52 -7.04
CA ALA A 120 2.57 3.79 -6.20
C ALA A 120 1.32 3.05 -6.72
N ALA A 121 1.10 3.05 -8.03
CA ALA A 121 -0.05 2.35 -8.64
C ALA A 121 0.01 0.83 -8.45
N LEU A 122 1.20 0.21 -8.54
CA LEU A 122 1.39 -1.22 -8.27
C LEU A 122 1.09 -1.58 -6.82
N VAL A 123 1.61 -0.80 -5.87
CA VAL A 123 1.35 -0.98 -4.44
C VAL A 123 -0.14 -0.86 -4.15
N GLU A 124 -0.78 0.20 -4.64
CA GLU A 124 -2.20 0.44 -4.39
C GLU A 124 -3.09 -0.66 -4.99
N ALA A 125 -2.81 -1.09 -6.23
CA ALA A 125 -3.57 -2.15 -6.88
C ALA A 125 -3.41 -3.52 -6.19
N ASP A 126 -2.19 -3.88 -5.77
CA ASP A 126 -1.94 -5.11 -5.01
C ASP A 126 -2.65 -5.10 -3.65
N ASP A 127 -2.63 -3.98 -2.93
CA ASP A 127 -3.39 -3.85 -1.68
C ASP A 127 -4.91 -4.03 -1.90
N CYS A 128 -5.45 -3.46 -2.99
CA CYS A 128 -6.87 -3.58 -3.34
C CYS A 128 -7.24 -5.04 -3.63
N VAL A 129 -6.42 -5.75 -4.43
CA VAL A 129 -6.62 -7.16 -4.75
C VAL A 129 -6.56 -8.03 -3.49
N ARG A 130 -5.54 -7.83 -2.64
CA ARG A 130 -5.41 -8.57 -1.37
C ARG A 130 -6.60 -8.32 -0.45
N THR A 131 -6.97 -7.06 -0.22
CA THR A 131 -8.12 -6.70 0.62
C THR A 131 -9.42 -7.30 0.09
N SER A 132 -9.64 -7.25 -1.22
CA SER A 132 -10.83 -7.80 -1.87
C SER A 132 -10.91 -9.32 -1.72
N ARG A 133 -9.78 -10.03 -1.84
CA ARG A 133 -9.71 -11.47 -1.58
C ARG A 133 -10.05 -11.82 -0.12
N GLU A 134 -9.49 -11.05 0.83
CA GLU A 134 -9.74 -11.25 2.26
C GLU A 134 -11.23 -11.08 2.60
N GLU A 135 -11.86 -10.01 2.12
CA GLU A 135 -13.27 -9.74 2.42
C GLU A 135 -14.21 -10.72 1.73
N LEU A 136 -13.92 -11.11 0.48
CA LEU A 136 -14.67 -12.14 -0.24
C LEU A 136 -14.65 -13.49 0.50
N ALA A 137 -13.53 -13.86 1.14
CA ALA A 137 -13.43 -15.08 1.93
C ALA A 137 -14.29 -15.05 3.22
N PHE A 138 -14.59 -13.88 3.77
CA PHE A 138 -15.56 -13.73 4.86
C PHE A 138 -17.00 -13.78 4.34
N ALA A 139 -17.29 -13.13 3.22
CA ALA A 139 -18.61 -13.15 2.58
C ALA A 139 -19.02 -14.57 2.15
N GLY A 140 -18.13 -15.30 1.49
CA GLY A 140 -18.40 -16.62 0.91
C GLY A 140 -18.75 -17.72 1.91
N THR A 141 -18.56 -17.51 3.22
CA THR A 141 -19.04 -18.47 4.25
C THR A 141 -20.56 -18.42 4.43
N ARG A 142 -21.21 -17.33 3.98
CA ARG A 142 -22.64 -17.07 4.19
C ARG A 142 -23.44 -17.01 2.90
N CYS A 143 -22.77 -16.84 1.77
CA CYS A 143 -23.41 -16.61 0.48
C CYS A 143 -23.27 -17.85 -0.39
N ASP A 144 -24.29 -18.10 -1.21
CA ASP A 144 -24.21 -19.14 -2.22
C ASP A 144 -23.11 -18.79 -3.24
N ALA A 145 -22.43 -19.81 -3.74
CA ALA A 145 -21.33 -19.62 -4.69
C ALA A 145 -21.80 -18.87 -5.97
N ALA A 146 -23.07 -19.04 -6.36
CA ALA A 146 -23.65 -18.34 -7.50
C ALA A 146 -23.76 -16.82 -7.29
N ASP A 147 -24.14 -16.39 -6.08
CA ASP A 147 -24.26 -14.97 -5.73
C ASP A 147 -22.88 -14.31 -5.58
N ALA A 148 -21.87 -15.09 -5.16
CA ALA A 148 -20.50 -14.61 -5.00
C ALA A 148 -19.69 -14.54 -6.32
N GLU A 149 -20.16 -15.21 -7.39
CA GLU A 149 -19.39 -15.40 -8.63
C GLU A 149 -19.04 -14.09 -9.37
N PRO A 150 -19.90 -13.05 -9.46
CA PRO A 150 -19.51 -11.78 -10.08
C PRO A 150 -18.27 -11.16 -9.41
N PHE A 151 -18.21 -11.19 -8.08
CA PHE A 151 -17.10 -10.66 -7.29
C PHE A 151 -15.85 -11.52 -7.44
N GLY A 152 -16.01 -12.85 -7.43
CA GLY A 152 -14.93 -13.80 -7.69
C GLY A 152 -14.33 -13.62 -9.08
N ARG A 153 -15.15 -13.36 -10.09
CA ARG A 153 -14.69 -13.06 -11.45
C ARG A 153 -13.92 -11.74 -11.53
N ALA A 154 -14.48 -10.66 -10.98
CA ALA A 154 -13.81 -9.36 -10.97
C ALA A 154 -12.45 -9.41 -10.28
N LEU A 155 -12.34 -10.20 -9.19
CA LEU A 155 -11.07 -10.44 -8.50
C LEU A 155 -10.06 -11.17 -9.40
N ARG A 156 -10.44 -12.28 -10.06
CA ARG A 156 -9.55 -13.02 -10.97
C ARG A 156 -9.07 -12.16 -12.14
N GLU A 157 -9.94 -11.32 -12.68
CA GLU A 157 -9.59 -10.39 -13.77
C GLU A 157 -8.65 -9.27 -13.29
N ALA A 158 -8.87 -8.73 -12.09
CA ALA A 158 -7.96 -7.76 -11.48
C ALA A 158 -6.58 -8.36 -11.18
N GLU A 159 -6.53 -9.61 -10.70
CA GLU A 159 -5.29 -10.37 -10.50
C GLU A 159 -4.52 -10.58 -11.81
N ALA A 160 -5.23 -10.86 -12.91
CA ALA A 160 -4.61 -11.00 -14.23
C ALA A 160 -3.96 -9.70 -14.73
N GLU A 161 -4.64 -8.56 -14.56
CA GLU A 161 -4.11 -7.25 -14.91
C GLU A 161 -2.91 -6.85 -14.04
N LEU A 162 -2.99 -7.10 -12.74
CA LEU A 162 -1.90 -6.84 -11.80
C LEU A 162 -0.67 -7.72 -12.11
N SER A 163 -0.88 -9.00 -12.40
CA SER A 163 0.20 -9.92 -12.81
C SER A 163 0.88 -9.44 -14.10
N ALA A 164 0.10 -8.94 -15.08
CA ALA A 164 0.66 -8.35 -16.29
C ALA A 164 1.45 -7.06 -15.99
N ALA A 165 0.98 -6.22 -15.07
CA ALA A 165 1.68 -5.02 -14.63
C ALA A 165 3.02 -5.34 -13.94
N PHE A 166 3.06 -6.35 -13.05
CA PHE A 166 4.32 -6.78 -12.41
C PHE A 166 5.31 -7.38 -13.42
N ARG A 167 4.86 -8.16 -14.41
CA ARG A 167 5.75 -8.63 -15.49
C ARG A 167 6.34 -7.48 -16.31
N MET A 168 5.54 -6.45 -16.60
CA MET A 168 6.04 -5.24 -17.26
C MET A 168 7.05 -4.49 -16.38
N ARG A 169 6.78 -4.41 -15.07
CA ARG A 169 7.66 -3.78 -14.09
C ARG A 169 9.00 -4.50 -13.98
N GLN A 170 8.98 -5.82 -13.88
CA GLN A 170 10.18 -6.65 -13.82
C GLN A 170 11.08 -6.41 -15.03
N ARG A 171 10.53 -6.43 -16.26
CA ARG A 171 11.30 -6.12 -17.48
C ARG A 171 11.87 -4.70 -17.49
N TYR A 172 11.10 -3.72 -17.00
CA TYR A 172 11.55 -2.34 -16.87
C TYR A 172 12.73 -2.22 -15.89
N ASP A 173 12.64 -2.89 -14.74
CA ASP A 173 13.69 -2.89 -13.71
C ASP A 173 14.95 -3.66 -14.20
N ASP A 174 14.78 -4.63 -15.12
CA ASP A 174 15.88 -5.33 -15.82
C ASP A 174 16.49 -4.50 -16.97
N GLY A 175 16.04 -3.25 -17.17
CA GLY A 175 16.61 -2.31 -18.14
C GLY A 175 16.01 -2.37 -19.55
N VAL A 176 14.88 -3.07 -19.74
CA VAL A 176 14.21 -3.22 -21.03
C VAL A 176 12.88 -2.46 -21.06
N PRO A 177 12.64 -1.57 -22.04
CA PRO A 177 13.50 -1.18 -23.16
C PRO A 177 14.59 -0.17 -22.74
N GLY A 178 15.69 -0.11 -23.51
CA GLY A 178 16.77 0.87 -23.28
C GLY A 178 16.43 2.31 -23.70
N GLU A 179 15.48 2.48 -24.63
CA GLU A 179 15.09 3.80 -25.16
C GLU A 179 14.17 4.57 -24.20
N GLU A 180 14.51 5.83 -23.93
CA GLU A 180 13.81 6.70 -22.97
C GLU A 180 12.31 6.91 -23.28
N SER A 181 11.94 7.07 -24.56
CA SER A 181 10.55 7.19 -25.01
C SER A 181 9.76 5.90 -24.73
N ALA A 182 10.34 4.75 -25.04
CA ALA A 182 9.75 3.44 -24.80
C ALA A 182 9.64 3.14 -23.29
N ARG A 183 10.62 3.57 -22.49
CA ARG A 183 10.57 3.49 -21.01
C ARG A 183 9.39 4.26 -20.45
N ARG A 184 9.14 5.50 -20.91
CA ARG A 184 7.95 6.27 -20.52
C ARG A 184 6.65 5.54 -20.89
N GLN A 185 6.59 4.95 -22.07
CA GLN A 185 5.42 4.20 -22.52
C GLN A 185 5.16 2.96 -21.66
N VAL A 186 6.21 2.21 -21.27
CA VAL A 186 6.07 1.06 -20.36
C VAL A 186 5.53 1.49 -19.00
N LEU A 187 6.07 2.56 -18.42
CA LEU A 187 5.60 3.08 -17.12
C LEU A 187 4.13 3.53 -17.19
N ALA A 188 3.73 4.22 -18.26
CA ALA A 188 2.34 4.58 -18.48
C ALA A 188 1.44 3.34 -18.65
N GLY A 189 1.93 2.30 -19.34
CA GLY A 189 1.23 1.02 -19.48
C GLY A 189 1.03 0.29 -18.14
N ILE A 190 2.04 0.30 -17.25
CA ILE A 190 1.94 -0.24 -15.89
C ILE A 190 0.83 0.48 -15.12
N VAL A 191 0.84 1.82 -15.13
CA VAL A 191 -0.21 2.63 -14.48
C VAL A 191 -1.59 2.31 -15.06
N GLY A 192 -1.70 2.19 -16.39
CA GLY A 192 -2.95 1.87 -17.08
C GLY A 192 -3.55 0.52 -16.65
N ARG A 193 -2.71 -0.52 -16.52
CA ARG A 193 -3.14 -1.85 -16.05
C ARG A 193 -3.54 -1.86 -14.58
N CYS A 194 -2.77 -1.19 -13.71
CA CYS A 194 -3.15 -1.03 -12.30
C CYS A 194 -4.50 -0.31 -12.16
N ALA A 195 -4.72 0.73 -12.96
CA ALA A 195 -5.99 1.45 -12.99
C ALA A 195 -7.14 0.59 -13.51
N GLU A 196 -6.90 -0.32 -14.46
CA GLU A 196 -7.90 -1.29 -14.93
C GLU A 196 -8.24 -2.33 -13.86
N ALA A 197 -7.24 -2.89 -13.19
CA ALA A 197 -7.46 -3.79 -12.06
C ALA A 197 -8.33 -3.14 -10.97
N GLY A 198 -7.98 -1.90 -10.59
CA GLY A 198 -8.78 -1.11 -9.64
C GLY A 198 -10.19 -0.81 -10.13
N ARG A 199 -10.36 -0.48 -11.42
CA ARG A 199 -11.68 -0.23 -12.01
C ARG A 199 -12.61 -1.44 -11.90
N ARG A 200 -12.12 -2.64 -12.19
CA ARG A 200 -12.92 -3.88 -12.11
C ARG A 200 -13.45 -4.11 -10.71
N LEU A 201 -12.59 -3.94 -9.70
CA LEU A 201 -12.99 -4.05 -8.30
C LEU A 201 -13.94 -2.93 -7.86
N ASP A 202 -13.70 -1.69 -8.29
CA ASP A 202 -14.58 -0.54 -8.00
C ASP A 202 -15.99 -0.74 -8.55
N THR A 203 -16.14 -1.31 -9.75
CA THR A 203 -17.46 -1.55 -10.37
C THR A 203 -18.34 -2.45 -9.51
N GLU A 204 -17.76 -3.47 -8.89
CA GLU A 204 -18.50 -4.45 -8.10
C GLU A 204 -18.66 -4.07 -6.62
N ALA A 205 -18.01 -2.99 -6.16
CA ALA A 205 -17.94 -2.65 -4.73
C ALA A 205 -19.31 -2.44 -4.08
N ALA A 206 -20.21 -1.70 -4.74
CA ALA A 206 -21.56 -1.48 -4.22
C ALA A 206 -22.40 -2.76 -4.20
N GLY A 207 -22.29 -3.61 -5.24
CA GLY A 207 -22.95 -4.92 -5.28
C GLY A 207 -22.44 -5.84 -4.17
N PHE A 208 -21.14 -5.76 -3.85
CA PHE A 208 -20.53 -6.55 -2.80
C PHE A 208 -21.01 -6.11 -1.41
N ASP A 209 -21.23 -4.82 -1.18
CA ASP A 209 -21.82 -4.33 0.07
C ASP A 209 -23.26 -4.83 0.26
N VAL A 210 -24.05 -4.89 -0.83
CA VAL A 210 -25.39 -5.48 -0.82
C VAL A 210 -25.32 -6.97 -0.50
N LEU A 211 -24.41 -7.72 -1.12
CA LEU A 211 -24.18 -9.14 -0.80
C LEU A 211 -23.86 -9.34 0.68
N ARG A 212 -23.02 -8.47 1.25
CA ARG A 212 -22.62 -8.53 2.65
C ARG A 212 -23.76 -8.15 3.60
N GLY A 213 -24.67 -7.26 3.18
CA GLY A 213 -25.86 -6.88 3.94
C GLY A 213 -25.58 -6.21 5.29
N LEU A 214 -24.38 -5.70 5.53
CA LEU A 214 -23.96 -5.20 6.85
C LEU A 214 -24.76 -3.99 7.32
N GLU A 215 -25.28 -3.20 6.38
CA GLU A 215 -26.13 -2.03 6.65
C GLU A 215 -27.53 -2.43 7.15
N LEU A 216 -28.00 -3.64 6.81
CA LEU A 216 -29.29 -4.18 7.25
C LEU A 216 -29.18 -4.89 8.61
N GLY A 217 -27.99 -5.34 8.98
CA GLY A 217 -27.71 -5.97 10.27
C GLY A 217 -26.42 -6.77 10.25
N ILE A 218 -25.55 -6.52 11.23
CA ILE A 218 -24.24 -7.17 11.30
C ILE A 218 -24.22 -8.51 12.05
N GLY A 219 -25.27 -8.86 12.79
CA GLY A 219 -25.24 -9.93 13.80
C GLY A 219 -24.71 -11.26 13.25
N ALA A 220 -25.20 -11.68 12.09
CA ALA A 220 -24.84 -12.95 11.51
C ALA A 220 -23.42 -12.95 10.89
N ALA A 221 -22.90 -11.80 10.46
CA ALA A 221 -21.52 -11.64 10.00
C ALA A 221 -20.54 -11.56 11.20
N LEU A 222 -20.97 -10.89 12.27
CA LEU A 222 -20.27 -10.80 13.52
C LEU A 222 -20.09 -12.19 14.17
N GLU A 223 -21.13 -13.03 14.18
CA GLU A 223 -21.04 -14.43 14.66
C GLU A 223 -19.96 -15.24 13.94
N VAL A 224 -19.85 -15.10 12.61
CA VAL A 224 -18.82 -15.75 11.80
C VAL A 224 -17.42 -15.24 12.18
N ALA A 225 -17.26 -13.92 12.31
CA ALA A 225 -15.99 -13.33 12.70
C ALA A 225 -15.56 -13.77 14.12
N GLU A 226 -16.50 -13.84 15.06
CA GLU A 226 -16.23 -14.31 16.42
C GLU A 226 -15.90 -15.79 16.50
N ALA A 227 -16.55 -16.62 15.67
CA ALA A 227 -16.24 -18.04 15.58
C ALA A 227 -14.80 -18.26 15.09
N ARG A 228 -14.42 -17.61 13.99
CA ARG A 228 -13.05 -17.65 13.45
C ARG A 228 -12.03 -17.09 14.45
N PHE A 229 -12.36 -15.99 15.13
CA PHE A 229 -11.52 -15.42 16.18
C PHE A 229 -11.25 -16.43 17.31
N ARG A 230 -12.30 -17.09 17.83
CA ARG A 230 -12.17 -18.08 18.91
C ARG A 230 -11.35 -19.30 18.49
N GLU A 231 -11.60 -19.81 17.29
CA GLU A 231 -10.81 -20.90 16.70
C GLU A 231 -9.32 -20.53 16.64
N LEU A 232 -9.02 -19.35 16.07
CA LEU A 232 -7.66 -18.90 15.87
C LEU A 232 -6.92 -18.57 17.18
N ALA A 233 -7.63 -18.00 18.16
CA ALA A 233 -7.08 -17.77 19.49
C ALA A 233 -6.69 -19.09 20.18
N GLY A 234 -7.51 -20.14 20.03
CA GLY A 234 -7.17 -21.49 20.51
C GLY A 234 -5.95 -22.09 19.80
N ARG A 235 -5.87 -21.95 18.47
CA ARG A 235 -4.73 -22.42 17.66
C ARG A 235 -3.41 -21.74 18.03
N THR A 236 -3.45 -20.44 18.36
CA THR A 236 -2.24 -19.66 18.65
C THR A 236 -1.43 -20.23 19.82
N GLY A 237 -2.09 -20.76 20.85
CA GLY A 237 -1.41 -21.45 21.96
C GLY A 237 -0.74 -22.77 21.54
N THR A 238 -1.37 -23.51 20.61
CA THR A 238 -0.77 -24.73 20.04
C THR A 238 0.44 -24.39 19.18
N THR A 239 0.34 -23.33 18.38
CA THR A 239 1.43 -22.83 17.53
C THR A 239 2.65 -22.38 18.33
N GLU A 240 2.46 -21.79 19.52
CA GLU A 240 3.54 -21.44 20.42
C GLU A 240 4.32 -22.67 20.90
N ALA A 241 3.62 -23.77 21.23
CA ALA A 241 4.26 -25.03 21.57
C ALA A 241 5.01 -25.65 20.38
N ILE A 242 4.43 -25.61 19.17
CA ILE A 242 5.10 -26.06 17.93
C ILE A 242 6.40 -25.28 17.70
N LEU A 243 6.36 -23.96 17.84
CA LEU A 243 7.54 -23.12 17.65
C LEU A 243 8.64 -23.43 18.67
N GLY A 244 8.27 -23.71 19.93
CA GLY A 244 9.20 -24.17 20.97
C GLY A 244 9.89 -25.48 20.58
N ASP A 245 9.12 -26.48 20.15
CA ASP A 245 9.66 -27.77 19.69
C ASP A 245 10.54 -27.63 18.43
N LEU A 246 10.18 -26.76 17.48
CA LEU A 246 11.05 -26.45 16.34
C LEU A 246 12.39 -25.84 16.77
N ALA A 247 12.37 -24.93 17.74
CA ALA A 247 13.58 -24.27 18.24
C ALA A 247 14.52 -25.22 19.01
N GLU A 248 13.99 -26.30 19.60
CA GLU A 248 14.79 -27.36 20.22
C GLU A 248 15.39 -28.31 19.16
N ARG A 249 14.64 -28.62 18.10
CA ARG A 249 15.04 -29.59 17.08
C ARG A 249 15.95 -29.04 15.98
N TYR A 250 15.84 -27.76 15.65
CA TYR A 250 16.51 -27.16 14.51
C TYR A 250 17.33 -25.92 14.91
N PRO A 251 18.39 -25.58 14.15
CA PRO A 251 19.17 -24.37 14.40
C PRO A 251 18.34 -23.10 14.15
N PRO A 252 18.70 -21.95 14.75
CA PRO A 252 17.94 -20.69 14.62
C PRO A 252 17.69 -20.23 13.17
N GLY A 253 18.59 -20.57 12.25
CA GLY A 253 18.43 -20.26 10.82
C GLY A 253 17.20 -20.93 10.20
N ALA A 254 16.86 -22.14 10.62
CA ALA A 254 15.74 -22.92 10.09
C ALA A 254 14.37 -22.33 10.48
N THR A 255 14.30 -21.64 11.62
CA THR A 255 13.07 -21.03 12.15
C THR A 255 13.02 -19.52 11.94
N ALA A 256 14.05 -18.91 11.35
CA ALA A 256 14.22 -17.45 11.28
C ALA A 256 13.03 -16.72 10.63
N SER A 257 12.37 -17.34 9.65
CA SER A 257 11.27 -16.75 8.89
C SER A 257 9.98 -16.55 9.71
N VAL A 258 9.81 -17.31 10.80
CA VAL A 258 8.62 -17.29 11.66
C VAL A 258 8.90 -16.76 13.07
N VAL A 259 10.10 -16.25 13.31
CA VAL A 259 10.44 -15.61 14.59
C VAL A 259 9.51 -14.43 14.83
N GLY A 260 8.86 -14.41 16.00
CA GLY A 260 7.91 -13.36 16.39
C GLY A 260 6.52 -13.49 15.78
N SER A 261 6.24 -14.49 14.94
CA SER A 261 4.91 -14.70 14.33
C SER A 261 3.81 -14.87 15.37
N VAL A 262 4.08 -15.61 16.46
CA VAL A 262 3.11 -15.81 17.56
C VAL A 262 2.77 -14.48 18.24
N GLU A 263 3.76 -13.63 18.51
CA GLU A 263 3.54 -12.32 19.14
C GLU A 263 2.79 -11.37 18.22
N GLN A 264 3.08 -11.40 16.92
CA GLN A 264 2.32 -10.62 15.93
C GLN A 264 0.88 -11.13 15.78
N ALA A 265 0.65 -12.45 15.85
CA ALA A 265 -0.69 -13.03 15.87
C ALA A 265 -1.46 -12.57 17.12
N LYS A 266 -0.85 -12.62 18.31
CA LYS A 266 -1.44 -12.11 19.56
C LYS A 266 -1.81 -10.63 19.45
N ASP A 267 -0.92 -9.79 18.91
CA ASP A 267 -1.21 -8.36 18.68
C ASP A 267 -2.43 -8.15 17.77
N ARG A 268 -2.51 -8.88 16.65
CA ARG A 268 -3.67 -8.82 15.75
C ARG A 268 -4.96 -9.32 16.42
N LEU A 269 -4.90 -10.35 17.24
CA LEU A 269 -6.05 -10.85 18.00
C LEU A 269 -6.52 -9.85 19.06
N VAL A 270 -5.60 -9.15 19.73
CA VAL A 270 -5.96 -8.07 20.68
C VAL A 270 -6.68 -6.94 19.92
N PHE A 271 -6.14 -6.50 18.79
CA PHE A 271 -6.80 -5.51 17.94
C PHE A 271 -8.19 -5.99 17.48
N ALA A 272 -8.30 -7.24 17.01
CA ALA A 272 -9.57 -7.82 16.60
C ALA A 272 -10.60 -7.82 17.73
N THR A 273 -10.18 -8.16 18.96
CA THR A 273 -11.06 -8.15 20.15
C THR A 273 -11.66 -6.77 20.40
N VAL A 274 -10.83 -5.72 20.35
CA VAL A 274 -11.29 -4.33 20.52
C VAL A 274 -12.30 -3.97 19.43
N ARG A 275 -12.01 -4.31 18.18
CA ARG A 275 -12.88 -4.00 17.03
C ARG A 275 -14.19 -4.79 17.03
N LEU A 276 -14.20 -6.07 17.42
CA LEU A 276 -15.44 -6.85 17.57
C LEU A 276 -16.35 -6.25 18.65
N ASN A 277 -15.79 -5.84 19.79
CA ASN A 277 -16.57 -5.18 20.85
C ASN A 277 -17.13 -3.82 20.42
N GLN A 278 -16.32 -3.01 19.72
CA GLN A 278 -16.79 -1.75 19.15
C GLN A 278 -17.88 -1.97 18.11
N SER A 279 -17.76 -3.01 17.27
CA SER A 279 -18.78 -3.37 16.29
C SER A 279 -20.12 -3.69 16.95
N ARG A 280 -20.13 -4.52 18.01
CA ARG A 280 -21.33 -4.80 18.81
C ARG A 280 -21.94 -3.53 19.40
N GLN A 281 -21.12 -2.72 20.08
CA GLN A 281 -21.60 -1.49 20.71
C GLN A 281 -22.24 -0.54 19.70
N GLN A 282 -21.64 -0.36 18.53
CA GLN A 282 -22.20 0.51 17.50
C GLN A 282 -23.49 -0.07 16.89
N ALA A 283 -23.61 -1.40 16.76
CA ALA A 283 -24.84 -2.03 16.33
C ALA A 283 -25.98 -1.83 17.35
N ASP A 284 -25.70 -1.97 18.65
CA ASP A 284 -26.67 -1.73 19.72
C ASP A 284 -27.14 -0.26 19.76
N LEU A 285 -26.27 0.66 19.37
CA LEU A 285 -26.57 2.09 19.25
C LEU A 285 -27.29 2.46 17.94
N GLY A 286 -27.51 1.50 17.03
CA GLY A 286 -28.14 1.74 15.72
C GLY A 286 -27.21 2.37 14.67
N ASN A 287 -25.90 2.45 14.93
CA ASN A 287 -24.91 3.03 14.02
C ASN A 287 -24.33 1.95 13.09
N ALA A 288 -25.15 1.46 12.14
CA ALA A 288 -24.80 0.34 11.26
C ALA A 288 -23.48 0.55 10.49
N ASP A 289 -23.23 1.75 9.96
CA ASP A 289 -22.01 2.07 9.20
C ASP A 289 -20.74 1.94 10.04
N LEU A 290 -20.77 2.45 11.27
CA LEU A 290 -19.65 2.35 12.21
C LEU A 290 -19.47 0.90 12.68
N ALA A 291 -20.56 0.19 12.92
CA ALA A 291 -20.54 -1.22 13.29
C ALA A 291 -19.87 -2.06 12.19
N ALA A 292 -20.22 -1.81 10.92
CA ALA A 292 -19.64 -2.47 9.75
C ALA A 292 -18.16 -2.11 9.56
N ALA A 293 -17.76 -0.85 9.77
CA ALA A 293 -16.36 -0.45 9.72
C ALA A 293 -15.51 -1.18 10.78
N HIS A 294 -15.98 -1.25 12.02
CA HIS A 294 -15.29 -1.99 13.07
C HIS A 294 -15.23 -3.49 12.78
N LEU A 295 -16.32 -4.09 12.29
CA LEU A 295 -16.34 -5.50 11.89
C LEU A 295 -15.29 -5.77 10.79
N ARG A 296 -15.23 -4.93 9.76
CA ARG A 296 -14.25 -5.06 8.67
C ARG A 296 -12.81 -4.99 9.18
N ALA A 297 -12.51 -4.08 10.10
CA ALA A 297 -11.19 -3.99 10.74
C ALA A 297 -10.86 -5.27 11.53
N ALA A 298 -11.82 -5.84 12.26
CA ALA A 298 -11.63 -7.09 13.00
C ALA A 298 -11.37 -8.27 12.07
N GLU A 299 -12.16 -8.42 11.01
CA GLU A 299 -12.00 -9.47 10.00
C GLU A 299 -10.61 -9.41 9.34
N GLY A 300 -10.13 -8.23 8.96
CA GLY A 300 -8.76 -8.07 8.42
C GLY A 300 -7.68 -8.50 9.42
N ALA A 301 -7.85 -8.19 10.70
CA ALA A 301 -6.92 -8.61 11.75
C ALA A 301 -6.95 -10.12 12.00
N ILE A 302 -8.13 -10.75 11.97
CA ILE A 302 -8.29 -12.21 12.06
C ILE A 302 -7.58 -12.88 10.89
N THR A 303 -7.74 -12.37 9.66
CA THR A 303 -7.02 -12.92 8.49
C THR A 303 -5.51 -12.83 8.65
N GLN A 304 -4.98 -11.69 9.12
CA GLN A 304 -3.54 -11.56 9.32
C GLN A 304 -3.00 -12.44 10.45
N ALA A 305 -3.74 -12.58 11.55
CA ALA A 305 -3.39 -13.51 12.61
C ALA A 305 -3.31 -14.96 12.09
N ALA A 306 -4.23 -15.34 11.18
CA ALA A 306 -4.21 -16.67 10.54
C ALA A 306 -2.95 -16.87 9.70
N VAL A 307 -2.51 -15.87 8.92
CA VAL A 307 -1.27 -15.94 8.13
C VAL A 307 -0.06 -16.26 9.01
N PHE A 308 0.05 -15.65 10.20
CA PHE A 308 1.17 -15.94 11.12
C PHE A 308 1.11 -17.35 11.69
N VAL A 309 -0.07 -17.80 12.11
CA VAL A 309 -0.29 -19.14 12.67
C VAL A 309 -0.05 -20.22 11.61
N ASP A 310 -0.65 -20.07 10.44
CA ASP A 310 -0.53 -21.00 9.32
C ASP A 310 0.91 -21.05 8.79
N GLY A 311 1.65 -19.93 8.83
CA GLY A 311 3.05 -19.87 8.44
C GLY A 311 3.97 -20.74 9.32
N VAL A 312 3.72 -20.78 10.64
CA VAL A 312 4.47 -21.67 11.56
C VAL A 312 4.12 -23.13 11.30
N ASP A 313 2.82 -23.45 11.19
CA ASP A 313 2.36 -24.81 10.91
C ASP A 313 2.94 -25.34 9.58
N ARG A 314 2.93 -24.49 8.55
CA ARG A 314 3.51 -24.77 7.24
C ARG A 314 5.02 -25.01 7.33
N LEU A 315 5.77 -24.15 8.02
CA LEU A 315 7.22 -24.34 8.19
C LEU A 315 7.54 -25.65 8.91
N ALA A 316 6.77 -26.01 9.95
CA ALA A 316 6.96 -27.27 10.66
C ALA A 316 6.83 -28.49 9.72
N GLN A 317 5.82 -28.47 8.85
CA GLN A 317 5.61 -29.52 7.83
C GLN A 317 6.72 -29.52 6.79
N GLU A 318 7.16 -28.35 6.32
CA GLU A 318 8.23 -28.19 5.33
C GLU A 318 9.57 -28.69 5.86
N LEU A 319 9.95 -28.36 7.09
CA LEU A 319 11.17 -28.86 7.74
C LEU A 319 11.16 -30.37 7.92
N THR A 320 10.01 -30.94 8.31
CA THR A 320 9.83 -32.39 8.44
C THR A 320 9.98 -33.09 7.10
N ARG A 321 9.32 -32.57 6.04
CA ARG A 321 9.45 -33.10 4.67
C ARG A 321 10.87 -32.96 4.15
N ALA A 322 11.51 -31.82 4.38
CA ALA A 322 12.87 -31.56 3.95
C ALA A 322 13.86 -32.53 4.61
N ALA A 323 13.74 -32.75 5.91
CA ALA A 323 14.59 -33.70 6.64
C ALA A 323 14.50 -35.12 6.06
N GLY A 324 13.29 -35.58 5.71
CA GLY A 324 13.08 -36.88 5.05
C GLY A 324 13.64 -36.95 3.62
N LEU A 325 13.72 -35.81 2.92
CA LEU A 325 14.19 -35.75 1.53
C LEU A 325 15.72 -35.64 1.40
N VAL A 326 16.41 -35.06 2.39
CA VAL A 326 17.85 -34.81 2.35
C VAL A 326 18.69 -36.06 2.03
N PRO A 327 18.49 -37.23 2.67
CA PRO A 327 19.28 -38.43 2.34
C PRO A 327 19.10 -38.87 0.88
N GLY A 328 17.87 -38.87 0.38
CA GLY A 328 17.58 -39.20 -1.02
C GLY A 328 18.16 -38.19 -2.00
N ALA A 329 18.13 -36.90 -1.66
CA ALA A 329 18.71 -35.83 -2.46
C ALA A 329 20.24 -35.96 -2.54
N LEU A 330 20.92 -36.33 -1.46
CA LEU A 330 22.36 -36.61 -1.46
C LEU A 330 22.72 -37.78 -2.39
N THR A 331 22.05 -38.92 -2.25
CA THR A 331 22.27 -40.09 -3.12
C THR A 331 21.96 -39.77 -4.58
N GLY A 332 20.84 -39.09 -4.85
CA GLY A 332 20.48 -38.68 -6.20
C GLY A 332 21.47 -37.71 -6.82
N ALA A 333 21.97 -36.76 -6.02
CA ALA A 333 23.01 -35.82 -6.44
C ALA A 333 24.31 -36.55 -6.80
N GLU A 334 24.78 -37.47 -5.97
CA GLU A 334 25.97 -38.27 -6.23
C GLU A 334 25.87 -39.06 -7.54
N ALA A 335 24.71 -39.67 -7.79
CA ALA A 335 24.44 -40.39 -9.02
C ALA A 335 24.48 -39.47 -10.26
N GLU A 336 23.92 -38.26 -10.16
CA GLU A 336 24.01 -37.27 -11.23
C GLU A 336 25.45 -36.85 -11.50
N LEU A 337 26.22 -36.50 -10.46
CA LEU A 337 27.63 -36.11 -10.61
C LEU A 337 28.48 -37.28 -11.16
N ALA A 338 28.19 -38.53 -10.78
CA ALA A 338 28.83 -39.71 -11.35
C ALA A 338 28.58 -39.83 -12.86
N GLY A 339 27.33 -39.62 -13.30
CA GLY A 339 26.99 -39.59 -14.73
C GLY A 339 27.70 -38.48 -15.50
N VAL A 340 27.86 -37.29 -14.91
CA VAL A 340 28.65 -36.20 -15.52
C VAL A 340 30.13 -36.58 -15.62
N ARG A 341 30.71 -37.24 -14.61
CA ARG A 341 32.11 -37.72 -14.67
C ARG A 341 32.31 -38.77 -15.74
N GLU A 342 31.36 -39.69 -15.92
CA GLU A 342 31.40 -40.68 -16.98
C GLU A 342 31.39 -40.01 -18.36
N TRP A 343 30.48 -39.04 -18.56
CA TRP A 343 30.45 -38.22 -19.78
C TRP A 343 31.80 -37.53 -20.05
N LEU A 344 32.44 -36.95 -19.02
CA LEU A 344 33.75 -36.31 -19.15
C LEU A 344 34.89 -37.28 -19.51
N ARG A 345 34.79 -38.58 -19.17
CA ARG A 345 35.81 -39.60 -19.47
C ARG A 345 35.68 -40.17 -20.89
N GLY A 346 34.50 -40.08 -21.50
CA GLY A 346 34.16 -40.78 -22.76
C GLY A 346 34.54 -40.09 -24.08
N GLU A 347 35.64 -39.33 -24.17
CA GLU A 347 35.98 -38.46 -25.33
C GLU A 347 35.68 -39.01 -26.75
N ARG A 348 34.56 -38.57 -27.35
CA ARG A 348 34.49 -38.08 -28.74
C ARG A 348 33.53 -36.91 -28.83
N GLY A 349 34.07 -35.75 -29.18
CA GLY A 349 33.32 -34.65 -29.78
C GLY A 349 32.73 -35.05 -31.13
N ALA A 350 31.58 -35.70 -31.12
CA ALA A 350 30.74 -35.90 -32.30
C ALA A 350 29.31 -35.43 -31.98
N GLY A 351 29.12 -34.12 -32.08
CA GLY A 351 27.80 -33.48 -32.19
C GLY A 351 27.07 -33.21 -30.88
N GLY A 352 27.09 -31.95 -30.42
CA GLY A 352 26.06 -31.42 -29.51
C GLY A 352 26.35 -31.51 -28.01
N GLY A 353 27.56 -31.17 -27.57
CA GLY A 353 27.80 -30.85 -26.15
C GLY A 353 27.29 -29.44 -25.81
N PRO A 354 26.88 -29.17 -24.56
CA PRO A 354 26.48 -27.83 -24.12
C PRO A 354 27.60 -26.81 -24.38
N ASP A 355 27.23 -25.55 -24.67
CA ASP A 355 28.11 -24.42 -25.04
C ASP A 355 29.07 -23.95 -23.92
N VAL A 356 29.26 -24.81 -22.90
CA VAL A 356 29.99 -24.53 -21.66
C VAL A 356 31.40 -25.13 -21.75
N PRO A 357 32.46 -24.35 -21.52
CA PRO A 357 33.83 -24.84 -21.49
C PRO A 357 34.02 -26.01 -20.51
N LEU A 358 34.73 -27.06 -20.92
CA LEU A 358 34.99 -28.25 -20.08
C LEU A 358 35.64 -27.90 -18.73
N GLY A 359 36.48 -26.87 -18.68
CA GLY A 359 37.07 -26.38 -17.43
C GLY A 359 36.02 -25.86 -16.44
N GLU A 360 34.97 -25.22 -16.95
CA GLU A 360 33.87 -24.69 -16.14
C GLU A 360 33.00 -25.82 -15.57
N VAL A 361 32.74 -26.86 -16.37
CA VAL A 361 32.04 -28.08 -15.90
C VAL A 361 32.84 -28.77 -14.80
N ARG A 362 34.17 -28.91 -14.96
CA ARG A 362 35.05 -29.48 -13.92
C ARG A 362 35.05 -28.64 -12.64
N ALA A 363 35.07 -27.31 -12.74
CA ALA A 363 35.01 -26.42 -11.59
C ALA A 363 33.66 -26.54 -10.85
N ARG A 364 32.54 -26.62 -11.58
CA ARG A 364 31.22 -26.85 -11.00
C ARG A 364 31.11 -28.20 -10.30
N LEU A 365 31.66 -29.28 -10.89
CA LEU A 365 31.71 -30.61 -10.27
C LEU A 365 32.46 -30.57 -8.94
N ALA A 366 33.66 -29.97 -8.92
CA ALA A 366 34.44 -29.85 -7.69
C ALA A 366 33.69 -29.06 -6.61
N ARG A 367 33.00 -27.97 -7.00
CA ARG A 367 32.15 -27.22 -6.08
C ARG A 367 31.00 -28.07 -5.54
N ALA A 368 30.33 -28.82 -6.40
CA ALA A 368 29.24 -29.70 -5.99
C ALA A 368 29.72 -30.77 -5.00
N ASP A 369 30.88 -31.38 -5.24
CA ASP A 369 31.46 -32.35 -4.31
C ASP A 369 31.74 -31.76 -2.92
N ILE A 370 32.29 -30.54 -2.87
CA ILE A 370 32.52 -29.82 -1.60
C ILE A 370 31.18 -29.58 -0.87
N VAL A 371 30.15 -29.15 -1.59
CA VAL A 371 28.83 -28.89 -1.02
C VAL A 371 28.20 -30.17 -0.49
N LEU A 372 28.19 -31.26 -1.26
CA LEU A 372 27.62 -32.53 -0.82
C LEU A 372 28.39 -33.10 0.38
N ALA A 373 29.72 -32.96 0.42
CA ALA A 373 30.52 -33.38 1.56
C ALA A 373 30.15 -32.59 2.83
N ALA A 374 30.02 -31.27 2.73
CA ALA A 374 29.62 -30.42 3.85
C ALA A 374 28.22 -30.77 4.38
N VAL A 375 27.25 -30.99 3.49
CA VAL A 375 25.89 -31.39 3.91
C VAL A 375 25.88 -32.76 4.59
N ARG A 376 26.71 -33.73 4.14
CA ARG A 376 26.84 -35.03 4.82
C ARG A 376 27.44 -34.88 6.22
N GLU A 377 28.45 -34.03 6.37
CA GLU A 377 29.07 -33.76 7.66
C GLU A 377 28.04 -33.17 8.63
N GLU A 378 27.32 -32.13 8.21
CA GLU A 378 26.25 -31.49 9.01
C GLU A 378 25.17 -32.48 9.45
N LEU A 379 24.73 -33.36 8.55
CA LEU A 379 23.73 -34.39 8.83
C LEU A 379 24.14 -35.32 10.00
N THR A 380 25.44 -35.51 10.21
CA THR A 380 25.99 -36.35 11.29
C THR A 380 26.46 -35.58 12.52
N ALA A 381 26.65 -34.26 12.40
CA ALA A 381 27.25 -33.43 13.44
C ALA A 381 26.26 -32.92 14.49
N GLY A 382 24.95 -32.90 14.20
CA GLY A 382 23.91 -32.45 15.13
C GLY A 382 22.71 -31.80 14.44
N PRO A 383 22.00 -30.88 15.11
CA PRO A 383 20.92 -30.12 14.49
C PRO A 383 21.41 -29.35 13.27
N TYR A 384 20.74 -29.55 12.13
CA TYR A 384 21.03 -28.89 10.86
C TYR A 384 19.75 -28.29 10.27
N ASP A 385 19.87 -27.35 9.34
CA ASP A 385 18.72 -26.80 8.61
C ASP A 385 18.46 -27.66 7.36
N PRO A 386 17.39 -28.47 7.33
CA PRO A 386 17.13 -29.35 6.21
C PRO A 386 16.69 -28.60 4.94
N LEU A 387 16.04 -27.43 5.06
CA LEU A 387 15.66 -26.63 3.89
C LEU A 387 16.89 -25.98 3.26
N ASP A 388 17.82 -25.48 4.07
CA ASP A 388 19.09 -24.96 3.59
C ASP A 388 19.96 -26.05 2.95
N ALA A 389 20.03 -27.24 3.57
CA ALA A 389 20.72 -28.39 3.00
C ALA A 389 20.18 -28.75 1.60
N LEU A 390 18.85 -28.85 1.45
CA LEU A 390 18.22 -29.08 0.14
C LEU A 390 18.50 -27.95 -0.85
N ARG A 391 18.45 -26.69 -0.41
CA ARG A 391 18.77 -25.52 -1.24
C ARG A 391 20.19 -25.63 -1.80
N ARG A 392 21.17 -25.91 -0.95
CA ARG A 392 22.58 -26.05 -1.35
C ARG A 392 22.79 -27.24 -2.30
N ILE A 393 22.15 -28.38 -2.04
CA ILE A 393 22.19 -29.54 -2.95
C ILE A 393 21.63 -29.16 -4.32
N ALA A 394 20.41 -28.60 -4.37
CA ALA A 394 19.75 -28.24 -5.62
C ALA A 394 20.55 -27.20 -6.42
N GLN A 395 21.04 -26.14 -5.77
CA GLN A 395 21.84 -25.11 -6.43
C GLN A 395 23.16 -25.65 -6.99
N ALA A 396 23.81 -26.57 -6.29
CA ALA A 396 25.07 -27.16 -6.72
C ALA A 396 24.90 -28.16 -7.88
N VAL A 397 23.79 -28.90 -7.90
CA VAL A 397 23.62 -30.07 -8.77
C VAL A 397 22.77 -29.76 -10.01
N THR A 398 21.70 -28.97 -9.90
CA THR A 398 20.80 -28.68 -11.03
C THR A 398 21.53 -28.14 -12.27
N PRO A 399 22.52 -27.23 -12.18
CA PRO A 399 23.26 -26.76 -13.37
C PRO A 399 24.08 -27.85 -14.08
N LEU A 400 24.31 -28.99 -13.42
CA LEU A 400 25.06 -30.14 -13.92
C LEU A 400 24.15 -31.35 -14.24
N ALA A 401 22.95 -31.39 -13.65
CA ALA A 401 22.05 -32.53 -13.73
C ALA A 401 21.47 -32.66 -15.14
N ALA A 402 21.41 -33.89 -15.64
CA ALA A 402 20.67 -34.20 -16.87
C ALA A 402 19.17 -34.45 -16.61
N GLY A 403 18.71 -34.25 -15.37
CA GLY A 403 17.32 -34.51 -14.94
C GLY A 403 16.98 -36.00 -14.78
N ARG A 404 17.98 -36.88 -14.62
CA ARG A 404 17.76 -38.33 -14.43
C ARG A 404 17.28 -38.67 -13.02
N ALA A 405 17.69 -37.87 -12.02
CA ALA A 405 17.27 -38.01 -10.64
C ALA A 405 16.11 -37.05 -10.32
N GLY A 406 14.87 -37.53 -10.34
CA GLY A 406 13.66 -36.74 -10.05
C GLY A 406 13.62 -36.13 -8.63
N VAL A 407 14.51 -36.58 -7.72
CA VAL A 407 14.63 -36.05 -6.36
C VAL A 407 15.21 -34.63 -6.31
N ILE A 408 16.08 -34.24 -7.26
CA ILE A 408 16.70 -32.90 -7.27
C ILE A 408 15.66 -31.81 -7.63
N PRO A 409 14.85 -31.98 -8.70
CA PRO A 409 13.73 -31.08 -8.95
C PRO A 409 12.72 -31.03 -7.79
N ALA A 410 12.41 -32.17 -7.16
CA ALA A 410 11.51 -32.20 -6.00
C ALA A 410 12.07 -31.41 -4.80
N ALA A 411 13.38 -31.50 -4.55
CA ALA A 411 14.05 -30.71 -3.53
C ALA A 411 14.01 -29.21 -3.85
N ALA A 412 14.31 -28.84 -5.10
CA ALA A 412 14.24 -27.45 -5.57
C ALA A 412 12.81 -26.89 -5.43
N LEU A 413 11.79 -27.67 -5.79
CA LEU A 413 10.38 -27.29 -5.68
C LEU A 413 9.98 -27.04 -4.22
N LEU A 414 10.37 -27.92 -3.30
CA LEU A 414 10.05 -27.76 -1.87
C LEU A 414 10.65 -26.47 -1.31
N VAL A 415 11.93 -26.22 -1.63
CA VAL A 415 12.65 -25.01 -1.20
C VAL A 415 12.01 -23.75 -1.80
N ALA A 416 11.72 -23.75 -3.10
CA ALA A 416 11.11 -22.62 -3.79
C ALA A 416 9.70 -22.29 -3.26
N ARG A 417 8.89 -23.32 -2.95
CA ARG A 417 7.57 -23.14 -2.31
C ARG A 417 7.69 -22.55 -0.92
N SER A 418 8.63 -23.06 -0.12
CA SER A 418 8.86 -22.58 1.24
C SER A 418 9.27 -21.10 1.26
N SER A 419 10.25 -20.71 0.43
CA SER A 419 10.72 -19.32 0.35
C SER A 419 9.67 -18.38 -0.25
N THR A 420 8.98 -18.80 -1.32
CA THR A 420 7.89 -18.00 -1.93
C THR A 420 6.75 -17.79 -0.94
N GLY A 421 6.34 -18.84 -0.21
CA GLY A 421 5.33 -18.74 0.83
C GLY A 421 5.74 -17.80 1.97
N ALA A 422 6.97 -17.92 2.48
CA ALA A 422 7.49 -17.05 3.53
C ALA A 422 7.61 -15.57 3.10
N ALA A 423 7.91 -15.30 1.82
CA ALA A 423 7.89 -13.97 1.26
C ALA A 423 6.46 -13.44 1.11
N ALA A 424 5.53 -14.24 0.60
CA ALA A 424 4.12 -13.88 0.44
C ALA A 424 3.44 -13.54 1.77
N ASP A 425 3.70 -14.34 2.82
CA ASP A 425 3.16 -14.12 4.17
C ASP A 425 3.65 -12.78 4.74
N PHE A 426 4.94 -12.47 4.57
CA PHE A 426 5.53 -11.22 5.03
C PHE A 426 4.95 -10.00 4.31
N VAL A 427 4.89 -10.05 2.98
CA VAL A 427 4.29 -8.98 2.18
C VAL A 427 2.82 -8.78 2.59
N SER A 428 2.07 -9.86 2.80
CA SER A 428 0.65 -9.77 3.17
C SER A 428 0.42 -9.12 4.54
N THR A 429 1.28 -9.43 5.52
CA THR A 429 1.16 -8.98 6.92
C THR A 429 1.81 -7.62 7.19
N HIS A 430 2.60 -7.11 6.25
CA HIS A 430 3.32 -5.84 6.34
C HIS A 430 3.08 -4.92 5.13
N ARG A 431 2.00 -5.15 4.37
CA ARG A 431 1.69 -4.43 3.13
C ARG A 431 1.59 -2.91 3.28
N GLY A 432 1.30 -2.38 4.46
CA GLY A 432 1.30 -0.93 4.71
C GLY A 432 2.68 -0.28 4.56
N ALA A 433 3.76 -1.05 4.70
CA ALA A 433 5.14 -0.56 4.55
C ALA A 433 5.86 -1.10 3.30
N VAL A 434 5.54 -2.31 2.86
CA VAL A 434 6.25 -2.98 1.75
C VAL A 434 5.97 -2.31 0.42
N GLY A 435 7.03 -1.93 -0.31
CA GLY A 435 6.95 -1.21 -1.57
C GLY A 435 6.88 -2.09 -2.82
N ALA A 436 6.86 -1.42 -3.98
CA ALA A 436 6.67 -2.07 -5.29
C ALA A 436 7.81 -3.04 -5.66
N ALA A 437 9.05 -2.79 -5.21
CA ALA A 437 10.20 -3.62 -5.58
C ALA A 437 10.08 -5.03 -5.02
N ALA A 438 9.83 -5.16 -3.71
CA ALA A 438 9.60 -6.45 -3.05
C ALA A 438 8.41 -7.20 -3.67
N ARG A 439 7.29 -6.50 -3.93
CA ARG A 439 6.10 -7.09 -4.56
C ARG A 439 6.35 -7.57 -5.98
N THR A 440 7.14 -6.83 -6.76
CA THR A 440 7.55 -7.24 -8.11
C THR A 440 8.40 -8.50 -8.08
N ARG A 441 9.36 -8.59 -7.15
CA ARG A 441 10.17 -9.81 -6.98
C ARG A 441 9.33 -11.00 -6.53
N LEU A 442 8.36 -10.80 -5.64
CA LEU A 442 7.43 -11.85 -5.22
C LEU A 442 6.59 -12.35 -6.40
N ALA A 443 5.96 -11.44 -7.17
CA ALA A 443 5.19 -11.81 -8.34
C ALA A 443 6.03 -12.53 -9.41
N THR A 444 7.33 -12.19 -9.50
CA THR A 444 8.27 -12.89 -10.39
C THR A 444 8.59 -14.29 -9.86
N ALA A 445 8.78 -14.45 -8.54
CA ALA A 445 9.01 -15.76 -7.93
C ALA A 445 7.80 -16.70 -8.13
N GLU A 446 6.58 -16.19 -7.95
CA GLU A 446 5.33 -16.93 -8.19
C GLU A 446 5.20 -17.36 -9.67
N ALA A 447 5.55 -16.48 -10.61
CA ALA A 447 5.54 -16.80 -12.03
C ALA A 447 6.58 -17.88 -12.39
N LEU A 448 7.82 -17.75 -11.90
CA LEU A 448 8.89 -18.74 -12.12
C LEU A 448 8.54 -20.10 -11.51
N LEU A 449 7.84 -20.11 -10.37
CA LEU A 449 7.36 -21.34 -9.76
C LEU A 449 6.30 -22.04 -10.62
N ALA A 450 5.44 -21.27 -11.30
CA ALA A 450 4.46 -21.80 -12.25
C ALA A 450 5.09 -22.28 -13.56
N ASP A 451 6.23 -21.71 -13.95
CA ASP A 451 7.02 -22.09 -15.14
C ASP A 451 8.05 -23.21 -14.84
N ASP A 452 7.96 -23.84 -13.66
CA ASP A 452 8.86 -24.90 -13.16
C ASP A 452 10.36 -24.50 -13.02
N ASP A 453 10.70 -23.21 -13.05
CA ASP A 453 12.05 -22.71 -12.75
C ASP A 453 12.22 -22.48 -11.24
N HIS A 454 12.32 -23.59 -10.50
CA HIS A 454 12.33 -23.58 -9.05
C HIS A 454 13.56 -22.89 -8.45
N LEU A 455 14.73 -22.95 -9.10
CA LEU A 455 15.93 -22.28 -8.59
C LEU A 455 15.84 -20.77 -8.73
N ALA A 456 15.37 -20.28 -9.88
CA ALA A 456 15.15 -18.86 -10.05
C ALA A 456 14.03 -18.37 -9.13
N ALA A 457 12.96 -19.15 -8.94
CA ALA A 457 11.89 -18.85 -8.01
C ALA A 457 12.40 -18.67 -6.56
N ASP A 458 13.21 -19.60 -6.04
CA ASP A 458 13.81 -19.49 -4.69
C ASP A 458 14.66 -18.22 -4.55
N ALA A 459 15.52 -17.94 -5.54
CA ALA A 459 16.35 -16.73 -5.53
C ALA A 459 15.50 -15.44 -5.51
N ARG A 460 14.46 -15.37 -6.35
CA ARG A 460 13.56 -14.20 -6.40
C ARG A 460 12.72 -14.06 -5.13
N ALA A 461 12.30 -15.16 -4.52
CA ALA A 461 11.59 -15.13 -3.25
C ALA A 461 12.49 -14.60 -2.11
N GLY A 462 13.76 -15.03 -2.07
CA GLY A 462 14.75 -14.49 -1.14
C GLY A 462 14.98 -12.99 -1.31
N GLU A 463 15.13 -12.50 -2.55
CA GLU A 463 15.22 -11.06 -2.86
C GLU A 463 13.97 -10.30 -2.41
N ALA A 464 12.78 -10.84 -2.69
CA ALA A 464 11.51 -10.24 -2.30
C ALA A 464 11.41 -10.07 -0.79
N ARG A 465 11.74 -11.12 -0.03
CA ARG A 465 11.74 -11.11 1.43
C ARG A 465 12.74 -10.09 1.98
N HIS A 466 13.96 -10.07 1.46
CA HIS A 466 14.99 -9.13 1.90
C HIS A 466 14.58 -7.67 1.69
N LEU A 467 14.04 -7.34 0.50
CA LEU A 467 13.54 -5.99 0.20
C LEU A 467 12.36 -5.61 1.10
N ALA A 468 11.43 -6.53 1.33
CA ALA A 468 10.29 -6.28 2.20
C ALA A 468 10.72 -5.98 3.64
N GLU A 469 11.69 -6.72 4.18
CA GLU A 469 12.25 -6.46 5.52
C GLU A 469 12.98 -5.11 5.59
N GLN A 470 13.68 -4.72 4.53
CA GLN A 470 14.27 -3.38 4.43
C GLN A 470 13.20 -2.30 4.46
N ASP A 471 12.12 -2.46 3.69
CA ASP A 471 11.01 -1.51 3.64
C ASP A 471 10.35 -1.35 5.02
N VAL A 472 10.09 -2.45 5.73
CA VAL A 472 9.52 -2.44 7.09
C VAL A 472 10.45 -1.74 8.09
N ARG A 473 11.76 -2.03 8.04
CA ARG A 473 12.75 -1.34 8.89
C ARG A 473 12.81 0.16 8.58
N ALA A 474 12.75 0.54 7.31
CA ALA A 474 12.78 1.94 6.87
C ALA A 474 11.50 2.70 7.23
N HIS A 475 10.35 2.02 7.26
CA HIS A 475 9.06 2.60 7.65
C HIS A 475 9.03 3.00 9.13
N GLY A 476 9.66 2.21 10.00
CA GLY A 476 9.69 2.45 11.45
C GLY A 476 8.32 2.27 12.12
N THR A 477 8.13 2.88 13.29
CA THR A 477 6.92 2.75 14.10
C THR A 477 6.22 4.11 14.31
N PRO A 478 5.47 4.62 13.31
CA PRO A 478 4.85 5.94 13.39
C PRO A 478 3.76 6.08 14.48
N TYR A 479 3.27 4.95 15.00
CA TYR A 479 2.24 4.90 16.06
C TYR A 479 2.81 4.57 17.45
N ALA A 480 4.11 4.77 17.67
CA ALA A 480 4.75 4.61 18.97
C ALA A 480 4.39 5.78 19.91
N GLY A 481 3.17 5.76 20.46
CA GLY A 481 2.75 6.64 21.56
C GLY A 481 1.38 7.30 21.37
N SER A 482 0.34 6.78 22.03
CA SER A 482 -0.59 7.51 22.90
C SER A 482 -1.83 6.65 23.23
N GLY A 483 -2.13 6.48 24.52
CA GLY A 483 -3.43 6.02 25.03
C GLY A 483 -3.81 4.54 24.84
N ALA A 484 -4.67 4.04 25.74
CA ALA A 484 -5.26 2.69 25.69
C ALA A 484 -6.11 2.43 24.42
N HIS A 485 -6.43 3.46 23.64
CA HIS A 485 -7.19 3.38 22.39
C HIS A 485 -6.32 3.07 21.15
N ALA A 486 -4.99 3.07 21.29
CA ALA A 486 -4.05 2.81 20.19
C ALA A 486 -3.48 1.38 20.16
N ILE A 487 -3.95 0.47 21.04
CA ILE A 487 -3.42 -0.89 21.15
C ILE A 487 -3.64 -1.65 19.83
N GLY A 488 -2.55 -2.15 19.24
CA GLY A 488 -2.57 -2.88 17.97
C GLY A 488 -2.83 -2.03 16.71
N VAL A 489 -3.05 -0.71 16.84
CA VAL A 489 -3.30 0.18 15.68
C VAL A 489 -2.06 0.27 14.79
N GLY A 490 -0.86 0.39 15.37
CA GLY A 490 0.38 0.43 14.61
C GLY A 490 0.58 -0.85 13.78
N GLY A 491 0.28 -2.01 14.36
CA GLY A 491 0.26 -3.28 13.65
C GLY A 491 -0.79 -3.33 12.54
N ALA A 492 -2.00 -2.84 12.80
CA ALA A 492 -3.08 -2.82 11.81
C ALA A 492 -2.79 -1.89 10.61
N VAL A 493 -2.14 -0.73 10.83
CA VAL A 493 -1.71 0.16 9.75
C VAL A 493 -0.51 -0.43 9.00
N LEU A 494 0.49 -0.97 9.71
CA LEU A 494 1.63 -1.66 9.08
C LEU A 494 1.17 -2.85 8.23
N GLY A 495 0.15 -3.56 8.68
CA GLY A 495 -0.48 -4.63 7.93
C GLY A 495 -1.46 -4.17 6.85
N GLY A 496 -1.72 -2.87 6.69
CA GLY A 496 -2.68 -2.37 5.70
C GLY A 496 -4.11 -2.89 5.92
N ILE A 497 -4.47 -3.23 7.16
CA ILE A 497 -5.86 -3.43 7.59
C ILE A 497 -6.55 -2.07 7.65
N LEU A 498 -5.84 -1.08 8.20
CA LEU A 498 -6.26 0.32 8.20
C LEU A 498 -5.41 1.11 7.19
N LEU A 499 -6.01 2.11 6.54
CA LEU A 499 -5.35 2.88 5.47
C LEU A 499 -4.37 3.95 5.97
N GLY A 500 -4.25 4.16 7.27
CA GLY A 500 -3.38 5.16 7.88
C GLY A 500 -3.86 6.60 7.67
N GLY A 501 -2.99 7.56 7.95
CA GLY A 501 -3.21 9.00 7.70
C GLY A 501 -3.92 9.76 8.82
N ASP A 502 -4.64 9.06 9.71
CA ASP A 502 -5.32 9.62 10.88
C ASP A 502 -4.71 9.06 12.19
N PRO A 503 -4.84 9.76 13.34
CA PRO A 503 -4.34 9.29 14.64
C PRO A 503 -4.87 7.90 15.05
N ASP A 504 -6.13 7.59 14.68
CA ASP A 504 -6.78 6.30 14.98
C ASP A 504 -6.49 5.21 13.92
N GLY A 505 -5.55 5.49 13.01
CA GLY A 505 -5.15 4.59 11.92
C GLY A 505 -5.99 4.72 10.64
N GLY A 506 -7.02 5.57 10.62
CA GLY A 506 -7.86 5.79 9.43
C GLY A 506 -8.90 4.69 9.20
N PRO A 507 -9.64 4.74 8.08
CA PRO A 507 -10.67 3.75 7.76
C PRO A 507 -10.07 2.36 7.47
N PRO A 508 -10.84 1.28 7.72
CA PRO A 508 -10.43 -0.05 7.29
C PRO A 508 -10.45 -0.15 5.76
N ALA A 509 -9.48 -0.88 5.21
CA ALA A 509 -9.49 -1.25 3.80
C ALA A 509 -10.66 -2.20 3.52
N SER A 510 -11.45 -1.88 2.48
CA SER A 510 -12.61 -2.67 2.06
C SER A 510 -12.49 -3.11 0.59
N PHE A 511 -13.22 -4.17 0.22
CA PHE A 511 -13.33 -4.71 -1.14
C PHE A 511 -13.55 -3.59 -2.15
N GLY A 512 -12.79 -3.55 -3.22
CA GLY A 512 -12.88 -2.47 -4.21
C GLY A 512 -11.52 -1.95 -4.62
N GLY A 513 -11.52 -1.10 -5.64
CA GLY A 513 -10.33 -0.44 -6.14
C GLY A 513 -9.99 0.86 -5.39
N PRO A 514 -9.03 1.64 -5.93
CA PRO A 514 -8.57 2.89 -5.33
C PRO A 514 -9.68 3.88 -4.97
N ARG A 515 -10.80 3.90 -5.72
CA ARG A 515 -11.86 4.89 -5.49
C ARG A 515 -12.81 4.49 -4.37
N THR A 516 -12.99 3.19 -4.12
CA THR A 516 -14.01 2.67 -3.21
C THR A 516 -13.43 1.99 -1.96
N ARG A 517 -12.13 1.65 -1.93
CA ARG A 517 -11.49 0.93 -0.81
C ARG A 517 -11.57 1.63 0.55
N ALA A 518 -11.76 2.95 0.56
CA ALA A 518 -11.84 3.79 1.77
C ALA A 518 -13.28 4.16 2.17
N ARG A 519 -14.30 3.60 1.52
CA ARG A 519 -15.70 4.04 1.67
C ARG A 519 -16.28 3.85 3.08
N ARG A 520 -15.76 2.89 3.86
CA ARG A 520 -16.16 2.67 5.26
C ARG A 520 -15.50 3.67 6.22
N ARG A 521 -15.29 4.91 5.75
CA ARG A 521 -14.77 5.99 6.60
C ARG A 521 -15.86 6.43 7.56
N PRO A 522 -15.61 6.37 8.88
CA PRO A 522 -16.48 7.04 9.84
C PRO A 522 -16.62 8.51 9.44
N ASN A 523 -17.85 9.02 9.32
CA ASN A 523 -18.02 10.47 9.23
C ASN A 523 -17.42 11.09 10.50
N PRO A 524 -16.61 12.16 10.40
CA PRO A 524 -16.16 12.87 11.58
C PRO A 524 -17.41 13.40 12.34
N PRO A 525 -17.37 13.39 13.68
CA PRO A 525 -18.48 13.84 14.52
C PRO A 525 -18.83 15.32 14.30
#